data_AF-A0A919LZY1-F1
#
_entry.id   AF-A0A919LZY1-F1
#
_cell.length_a   1.000
_cell.length_b   1.000
_cell.length_c   1.000
_cell.angle_alpha   90.00
_cell.angle_beta   90.00
_cell.angle_gamma   90.00
#
_symmetry.space_group_name_H-M   'P 1'
#
loop_
_entity.id
_entity.type
_entity.pdbx_description
1 polymer ?
#
loop_
_entity_poly.entity_id
_entity_poly.type
_entity_poly.pdbx_seq_one_letter_code
_entity_poly.pdbx_strand_id
1 'polypeptide(L)'
;MISVLLTFITVLLAFVNHLSDTTYFALLMVLGLIYLIPFLLNRLGFTFFSRWLVGALPPICIVIFSITYKVLYPESVRIFNYLDVRFYLIGCLVIPLLVIQSSEKVLLSGTLAVSAILLIMLDPLFNFLHLGYEHLVGSIESDKYFFSANFFSISAYLFILFCLLYEKRLSDKAMQENDILIAFLNKANQDLKEQKEEIGNQNSEITLQSQELLAKQEQLIQANALIQKQKESLLKIQSGLESELVSRNQELTNANDELIRYNNELQQFSYTLSHNLRGPLARLLGLTSLMGKDLAYLTGKQLELVHLVGQSATELDDVIRDLSKIIDIRNDIYRIREKVFIQQEWSIVLRSLSTFIQSDMHIETDFREAPMLYTVRPILNSILYNLVSNAIKYRSASRPLHVSIKTSREGDTVNLEVKDNGMGMNLDQFGRNIFGLYKRFHTHTEGKGLGLYLVKLQIEAIGGSVDVKSELNQGTYFKVSFKEPNEVEGQIVFKSDFGSLFYNARTNCAGIIWHKQVNTEQYKFLFSKCGDIVRMYHTPFWISDYREQGTIPPADQQWMVSTIFPEAVRQGLRRVANVYSETQHNEDYRKRIRDTALKLGVEIEFFTTNKQAEEWIESFLEVQPN
;
A
#
# COMPACT_ATOMS: atom_id res chain seq x y z
N MET A 1 -49.94 -62.23 52.94
CA MET A 1 -49.31 -63.50 52.53
C MET A 1 -49.06 -64.40 53.74
N ILE A 2 -48.32 -63.96 54.75
CA ILE A 2 -47.95 -64.79 55.91
C ILE A 2 -49.16 -65.30 56.72
N SER A 3 -50.20 -64.49 56.93
CA SER A 3 -51.46 -64.94 57.54
C SER A 3 -52.13 -66.11 56.80
N VAL A 4 -52.10 -66.07 55.47
CA VAL A 4 -52.66 -67.13 54.61
C VAL A 4 -51.80 -68.39 54.68
N LEU A 5 -50.48 -68.23 54.71
CA LEU A 5 -49.54 -69.33 54.88
C LEU A 5 -49.72 -70.03 56.23
N LEU A 6 -49.84 -69.27 57.33
CA LEU A 6 -50.10 -69.83 58.66
C LEU A 6 -51.42 -70.60 58.70
N THR A 7 -52.49 -70.02 58.14
CA THR A 7 -53.79 -70.69 58.00
C THR A 7 -53.65 -72.02 57.27
N PHE A 8 -52.97 -72.02 56.11
CA PHE A 8 -52.76 -73.22 55.31
C PHE A 8 -51.96 -74.29 56.07
N ILE A 9 -50.88 -73.91 56.75
CA ILE A 9 -50.06 -74.83 57.55
C ILE A 9 -50.91 -75.47 58.66
N THR A 10 -51.73 -74.68 59.38
CA THR A 10 -52.60 -75.24 60.43
C THR A 10 -53.69 -76.16 59.91
N VAL A 11 -54.30 -75.82 58.77
CA VAL A 11 -55.31 -76.69 58.12
C VAL A 11 -54.66 -77.99 57.66
N LEU A 12 -53.46 -77.91 57.05
CA LEU A 12 -52.72 -79.10 56.63
C LEU A 12 -52.37 -80.01 57.81
N LEU A 13 -51.90 -79.44 58.93
CA LEU A 13 -51.63 -80.19 60.16
C LEU A 13 -52.89 -80.90 60.70
N ALA A 14 -54.06 -80.27 60.58
CA ALA A 14 -55.34 -80.89 60.95
C ALA A 14 -55.62 -82.15 60.12
N PHE A 15 -55.37 -82.09 58.81
CA PHE A 15 -55.59 -83.21 57.90
C PHE A 15 -54.58 -84.35 58.08
N VAL A 16 -53.31 -84.04 58.37
CA VAL A 16 -52.25 -85.05 58.41
C VAL A 16 -52.27 -85.87 59.71
N ASN A 17 -52.51 -85.25 60.87
CA ASN A 17 -52.16 -85.90 62.14
C ASN A 17 -53.28 -86.70 62.82
N HIS A 18 -54.58 -86.42 62.62
CA HIS A 18 -55.66 -87.21 63.24
C HIS A 18 -57.03 -87.05 62.53
N LEU A 19 -57.21 -87.69 61.38
CA LEU A 19 -58.53 -87.78 60.70
C LEU A 19 -59.59 -88.57 61.50
N SER A 20 -59.17 -89.40 62.45
CA SER A 20 -60.05 -90.24 63.28
C SER A 20 -60.63 -89.50 64.50
N ASP A 21 -60.07 -88.34 64.87
CA ASP A 21 -60.49 -87.59 66.05
C ASP A 21 -61.18 -86.29 65.65
N THR A 22 -62.52 -86.32 65.68
CA THR A 22 -63.38 -85.21 65.24
C THR A 22 -63.18 -83.93 66.07
N THR A 23 -62.90 -84.06 67.36
CA THR A 23 -62.68 -82.94 68.28
C THR A 23 -61.36 -82.23 68.04
N TYR A 24 -60.28 -82.99 67.86
CA TYR A 24 -58.95 -82.43 67.55
C TYR A 24 -58.93 -81.71 66.19
N PHE A 25 -59.56 -82.33 65.18
CA PHE A 25 -59.69 -81.76 63.85
C PHE A 25 -60.44 -80.42 63.87
N ALA A 26 -61.58 -80.35 64.58
CA ALA A 26 -62.36 -79.12 64.71
C ALA A 26 -61.56 -77.99 65.37
N LEU A 27 -60.77 -78.30 66.41
CA LEU A 27 -59.95 -77.33 67.12
C LEU A 27 -58.88 -76.68 66.21
N LEU A 28 -58.15 -77.49 65.42
CA LEU A 28 -57.14 -76.98 64.49
C LEU A 28 -57.75 -76.17 63.35
N MET A 29 -58.93 -76.55 62.86
CA MET A 29 -59.65 -75.77 61.86
C MET A 29 -60.06 -74.38 62.38
N VAL A 30 -60.54 -74.30 63.63
CA VAL A 30 -60.86 -73.00 64.26
C VAL A 30 -59.61 -72.14 64.43
N LEU A 31 -58.49 -72.72 64.87
CA LEU A 31 -57.21 -72.00 64.97
C LEU A 31 -56.70 -71.50 63.61
N GLY A 32 -56.88 -72.30 62.56
CA GLY A 32 -56.59 -71.88 61.20
C GLY A 32 -57.39 -70.66 60.78
N LEU A 33 -58.70 -70.64 61.07
CA LEU A 33 -59.55 -69.48 60.77
C LEU A 33 -59.13 -68.23 61.56
N ILE A 34 -58.65 -68.38 62.79
CA ILE A 34 -58.14 -67.26 63.60
C ILE A 34 -56.94 -66.57 62.92
N TYR A 35 -56.07 -67.31 62.23
CA TYR A 35 -54.95 -66.71 61.48
C TYR A 35 -55.38 -65.88 60.27
N LEU A 36 -56.66 -65.94 59.85
CA LEU A 36 -57.21 -65.09 58.80
C LEU A 36 -57.63 -63.70 59.30
N ILE A 37 -57.82 -63.53 60.61
CA ILE A 37 -58.22 -62.26 61.24
C ILE A 37 -57.26 -61.11 60.90
N PRO A 38 -55.92 -61.24 61.00
CA PRO A 38 -55.03 -60.14 60.63
C PRO A 38 -55.14 -59.76 59.14
N PHE A 39 -55.37 -60.73 58.25
CA PHE A 39 -55.59 -60.44 56.83
C PHE A 39 -56.85 -59.59 56.61
N LEU A 40 -57.94 -59.92 57.29
CA LEU A 40 -59.20 -59.15 57.24
C LEU A 40 -59.01 -57.74 57.81
N LEU A 41 -58.36 -57.61 58.96
CA LEU A 41 -58.06 -56.32 59.59
C LEU A 41 -57.20 -55.42 58.69
N ASN A 42 -56.24 -55.99 57.97
CA ASN A 42 -55.42 -55.24 57.02
C ASN A 42 -56.25 -54.65 55.87
N ARG A 43 -57.23 -55.41 55.35
CA ARG A 43 -58.16 -54.90 54.33
C ARG A 43 -59.11 -53.83 54.85
N LEU A 44 -59.46 -53.87 56.13
CA LEU A 44 -60.28 -52.87 56.80
C LEU A 44 -59.50 -51.60 57.18
N GLY A 45 -58.19 -51.52 56.84
CA GLY A 45 -57.35 -50.34 57.09
C GLY A 45 -56.64 -50.31 58.45
N PHE A 46 -56.86 -51.31 59.31
CA PHE A 46 -56.19 -51.43 60.63
C PHE A 46 -54.80 -52.07 60.49
N THR A 47 -53.89 -51.42 59.77
CA THR A 47 -52.58 -51.98 59.38
C THR A 47 -51.66 -52.25 60.57
N PHE A 48 -51.58 -51.32 61.52
CA PHE A 48 -50.76 -51.48 62.74
C PHE A 48 -51.23 -52.68 63.57
N PHE A 49 -52.53 -52.74 63.86
CA PHE A 49 -53.11 -53.81 64.67
C PHE A 49 -53.03 -55.16 63.95
N SER A 50 -53.30 -55.20 62.65
CA SER A 50 -53.09 -56.38 61.81
C SER A 50 -51.66 -56.93 61.94
N ARG A 51 -50.65 -56.07 61.78
CA ARG A 51 -49.24 -56.51 61.81
C ARG A 51 -48.80 -56.96 63.20
N TRP A 52 -49.31 -56.30 64.24
CA TRP A 52 -49.11 -56.75 65.62
C TRP A 52 -49.69 -58.15 65.80
N LEU A 53 -50.92 -58.37 65.32
CA LEU A 53 -51.68 -59.60 65.46
C LEU A 53 -51.06 -60.76 64.64
N VAL A 54 -50.42 -60.49 63.49
CA VAL A 54 -49.62 -61.50 62.75
C VAL A 54 -48.45 -62.03 63.59
N GLY A 55 -47.79 -61.17 64.37
CA GLY A 55 -46.68 -61.58 65.23
C GLY A 55 -47.12 -62.19 66.57
N ALA A 56 -48.22 -61.70 67.13
CA ALA A 56 -48.72 -62.10 68.45
C ALA A 56 -49.63 -63.34 68.44
N LEU A 57 -50.43 -63.56 67.39
CA LEU A 57 -51.34 -64.71 67.32
C LEU A 57 -50.64 -66.06 67.39
N PRO A 58 -49.55 -66.33 66.63
CA PRO A 58 -48.93 -67.65 66.61
C PRO A 58 -48.59 -68.21 67.99
N PRO A 59 -47.86 -67.50 68.87
CA PRO A 59 -47.55 -68.01 70.20
C PRO A 59 -48.80 -68.15 71.08
N ILE A 60 -49.78 -67.25 70.96
CA ILE A 60 -51.06 -67.33 71.70
C ILE A 60 -51.83 -68.59 71.31
N CYS A 61 -52.00 -68.82 70.00
CA CYS A 61 -52.72 -69.96 69.44
C CYS A 61 -52.06 -71.28 69.84
N ILE A 62 -50.71 -71.36 69.85
CA ILE A 62 -49.96 -72.54 70.28
C ILE A 62 -50.26 -72.87 71.75
N VAL A 63 -50.27 -71.88 72.63
CA VAL A 63 -50.56 -72.10 74.06
C VAL A 63 -52.01 -72.52 74.27
N ILE A 64 -52.97 -71.83 73.65
CA ILE A 64 -54.40 -72.18 73.74
C ILE A 64 -54.65 -73.61 73.24
N PHE A 65 -54.03 -73.96 72.11
CA PHE A 65 -54.11 -75.30 71.55
C PHE A 65 -53.56 -76.34 72.52
N SER A 66 -52.38 -76.09 73.09
CA SER A 66 -51.76 -77.00 74.04
C SER A 66 -52.60 -77.23 75.30
N ILE A 67 -53.18 -76.16 75.87
CA ILE A 67 -54.09 -76.24 77.02
C ILE A 67 -55.28 -77.11 76.67
N THR A 68 -55.97 -76.78 75.58
CA THR A 68 -57.20 -77.47 75.16
C THR A 68 -56.94 -78.95 74.89
N TYR A 69 -55.81 -79.25 74.24
CA TYR A 69 -55.40 -80.63 73.96
C TYR A 69 -55.18 -81.43 75.25
N LYS A 70 -54.47 -80.86 76.24
CA LYS A 70 -54.23 -81.55 77.52
C LYS A 70 -55.50 -81.76 78.35
N VAL A 71 -56.48 -80.86 78.27
CA VAL A 71 -57.78 -81.02 78.93
C VAL A 71 -58.58 -82.17 78.32
N LEU A 72 -58.60 -82.27 76.99
CA LEU A 72 -59.40 -83.27 76.28
C LEU A 72 -58.77 -84.67 76.31
N TYR A 73 -57.44 -84.76 76.34
CA TYR A 73 -56.70 -86.03 76.30
C TYR A 73 -55.67 -86.14 77.45
N PRO A 74 -56.11 -86.22 78.70
CA PRO A 74 -55.20 -86.26 79.84
C PRO A 74 -54.28 -87.51 79.84
N GLU A 75 -54.76 -88.67 79.36
CA GLU A 75 -53.97 -89.92 79.34
C GLU A 75 -52.95 -90.02 78.19
N SER A 76 -53.00 -89.14 77.19
CA SER A 76 -52.07 -89.17 76.04
C SER A 76 -50.79 -88.33 76.28
N VAL A 77 -50.69 -87.66 77.43
CA VAL A 77 -49.61 -86.72 77.73
C VAL A 77 -48.34 -87.46 78.15
N ARG A 78 -47.42 -87.68 77.19
CA ARG A 78 -46.04 -88.12 77.47
C ARG A 78 -45.15 -86.93 77.82
N ILE A 79 -44.04 -87.18 78.53
CA ILE A 79 -43.04 -86.17 78.94
C ILE A 79 -42.57 -85.29 77.76
N PHE A 80 -42.38 -85.88 76.57
CA PHE A 80 -41.97 -85.14 75.38
C PHE A 80 -43.00 -84.09 74.90
N ASN A 81 -44.30 -84.38 75.01
CA ASN A 81 -45.38 -83.46 74.61
C ASN A 81 -45.43 -82.19 75.48
N TYR A 82 -44.74 -82.19 76.64
CA TYR A 82 -44.67 -81.02 77.52
C TYR A 82 -43.63 -79.99 77.04
N LEU A 83 -42.54 -80.43 76.40
CA LEU A 83 -41.44 -79.56 75.95
C LEU A 83 -41.69 -78.95 74.56
N ASP A 84 -42.47 -79.60 73.70
CA ASP A 84 -42.73 -79.17 72.32
C ASP A 84 -43.29 -77.75 72.22
N VAL A 85 -44.16 -77.37 73.16
CA VAL A 85 -44.79 -76.04 73.21
C VAL A 85 -43.72 -74.94 73.29
N ARG A 86 -42.64 -75.16 74.05
CA ARG A 86 -41.55 -74.19 74.22
C ARG A 86 -40.73 -74.06 72.95
N PHE A 87 -40.48 -75.16 72.25
CA PHE A 87 -39.82 -75.14 70.94
C PHE A 87 -40.66 -74.37 69.91
N TYR A 88 -41.97 -74.58 69.88
CA TYR A 88 -42.85 -73.82 68.98
C TYR A 88 -42.91 -72.33 69.33
N LEU A 89 -42.93 -71.97 70.63
CA LEU A 89 -42.88 -70.58 71.07
C LEU A 89 -41.57 -69.88 70.69
N ILE A 90 -40.43 -70.57 70.82
CA ILE A 90 -39.12 -70.08 70.36
C ILE A 90 -39.14 -69.92 68.83
N GLY A 91 -39.68 -70.88 68.09
CA GLY A 91 -39.81 -70.80 66.63
C GLY A 91 -40.65 -69.61 66.15
N CYS A 92 -41.63 -69.17 66.94
CA CYS A 92 -42.44 -67.99 66.63
C CYS A 92 -41.66 -66.67 66.59
N LEU A 93 -40.44 -66.61 67.14
CA LEU A 93 -39.55 -65.44 67.06
C LEU A 93 -39.27 -64.97 65.63
N VAL A 94 -39.24 -65.92 64.69
CA VAL A 94 -38.92 -65.66 63.28
C VAL A 94 -39.99 -64.76 62.63
N ILE A 95 -41.26 -64.92 63.01
CA ILE A 95 -42.39 -64.25 62.33
C ILE A 95 -42.35 -62.72 62.54
N PRO A 96 -42.27 -62.17 63.77
CA PRO A 96 -42.09 -60.74 63.98
C PRO A 96 -40.86 -60.17 63.29
N LEU A 97 -39.75 -60.94 63.28
CA LEU A 97 -38.48 -60.49 62.72
C LEU A 97 -38.46 -60.46 61.19
N LEU A 98 -39.26 -61.29 60.53
CA LEU A 98 -39.45 -61.23 59.08
C LEU A 98 -40.43 -60.13 58.64
N VAL A 99 -41.47 -59.85 59.43
CA VAL A 99 -42.63 -59.03 58.98
C VAL A 99 -42.52 -57.56 59.36
N ILE A 100 -41.94 -57.27 60.51
CA ILE A 100 -41.88 -55.93 61.07
C ILE A 100 -40.54 -55.31 60.67
N GLN A 101 -40.45 -54.03 60.34
CA GLN A 101 -39.15 -53.43 60.01
C GLN A 101 -38.35 -53.11 61.29
N SER A 102 -37.02 -53.06 61.25
CA SER A 102 -36.21 -52.68 62.44
C SER A 102 -36.44 -51.25 62.90
N SER A 103 -36.94 -50.38 62.01
CA SER A 103 -37.36 -49.01 62.32
C SER A 103 -38.57 -48.97 63.25
N GLU A 104 -39.45 -49.98 63.22
CA GLU A 104 -40.72 -50.03 63.94
C GLU A 104 -40.55 -50.65 65.34
N LYS A 105 -39.69 -50.03 66.15
CA LYS A 105 -39.24 -50.56 67.45
C LYS A 105 -40.40 -50.94 68.38
N VAL A 106 -41.46 -50.14 68.42
CA VAL A 106 -42.62 -50.37 69.29
C VAL A 106 -43.39 -51.63 68.87
N LEU A 107 -43.62 -51.79 67.57
CA LEU A 107 -44.36 -52.94 67.02
C LEU A 107 -43.56 -54.24 67.18
N LEU A 108 -42.24 -54.17 66.91
CA LEU A 108 -41.34 -55.31 67.01
C LEU A 108 -41.15 -55.77 68.46
N SER A 109 -40.84 -54.83 69.37
CA SER A 109 -40.69 -55.18 70.80
C SER A 109 -42.00 -55.68 71.41
N GLY A 110 -43.13 -55.06 71.07
CA GLY A 110 -44.44 -55.47 71.58
C GLY A 110 -44.86 -56.88 71.17
N THR A 111 -44.57 -57.30 69.93
CA THR A 111 -44.89 -58.66 69.45
C THR A 111 -43.94 -59.72 70.00
N LEU A 112 -42.64 -59.41 70.08
CA LEU A 112 -41.65 -60.28 70.70
C LEU A 112 -41.91 -60.46 72.21
N ALA A 113 -42.42 -59.43 72.89
CA ALA A 113 -42.80 -59.52 74.29
C ALA A 113 -43.91 -60.55 74.54
N VAL A 114 -44.86 -60.72 73.60
CA VAL A 114 -45.96 -61.70 73.74
C VAL A 114 -45.40 -63.13 73.83
N SER A 115 -44.49 -63.51 72.94
CA SER A 115 -43.88 -64.85 73.00
C SER A 115 -43.02 -65.04 74.26
N ALA A 116 -42.27 -64.01 74.67
CA ALA A 116 -41.48 -64.04 75.89
C ALA A 116 -42.35 -64.20 77.15
N ILE A 117 -43.44 -63.42 77.27
CA ILE A 117 -44.37 -63.49 78.40
C ILE A 117 -45.05 -64.85 78.45
N LEU A 118 -45.52 -65.37 77.32
CA LEU A 118 -46.15 -66.69 77.26
C LEU A 118 -45.18 -67.81 77.61
N LEU A 119 -43.91 -67.71 77.21
CA LEU A 119 -42.89 -68.68 77.58
C LEU A 119 -42.62 -68.70 79.11
N ILE A 120 -42.57 -67.52 79.74
CA ILE A 120 -42.36 -67.38 81.19
C ILE A 120 -43.61 -67.82 81.99
N MET A 121 -44.80 -67.46 81.50
CA MET A 121 -46.08 -67.75 82.17
C MET A 121 -46.63 -69.15 81.87
N LEU A 122 -46.02 -69.89 80.95
CA LEU A 122 -46.53 -71.18 80.47
C LEU A 122 -46.85 -72.14 81.62
N ASP A 123 -45.87 -72.28 82.50
CA ASP A 123 -45.92 -73.20 83.61
C ASP A 123 -46.86 -72.72 84.74
N PRO A 124 -46.80 -71.46 85.21
CA PRO A 124 -47.82 -70.90 86.11
C PRO A 124 -49.25 -71.09 85.58
N LEU A 125 -49.45 -70.88 84.28
CA LEU A 125 -50.75 -71.02 83.62
C LEU A 125 -51.23 -72.49 83.61
N PHE A 126 -50.34 -73.43 83.30
CA PHE A 126 -50.67 -74.86 83.32
C PHE A 126 -50.97 -75.36 84.72
N ASN A 127 -50.18 -74.93 85.72
CA ASN A 127 -50.41 -75.29 87.13
C ASN A 127 -51.74 -74.73 87.64
N PHE A 128 -52.08 -73.47 87.33
CA PHE A 128 -53.35 -72.86 87.72
C PHE A 128 -54.58 -73.63 87.19
N LEU A 129 -54.47 -74.20 85.99
CA LEU A 129 -55.54 -75.00 85.38
C LEU A 129 -55.53 -76.48 85.81
N HIS A 130 -54.68 -76.86 86.77
CA HIS A 130 -54.46 -78.27 87.19
C HIS A 130 -53.96 -79.17 86.04
N LEU A 131 -53.34 -78.58 85.02
CA LEU A 131 -52.73 -79.24 83.86
C LEU A 131 -51.19 -79.24 83.95
N GLY A 132 -50.68 -79.00 85.16
CA GLY A 132 -49.27 -78.98 85.48
C GLY A 132 -48.63 -80.37 85.30
N TYR A 133 -47.33 -80.37 85.02
CA TYR A 133 -46.55 -81.60 84.87
C TYR A 133 -46.70 -82.54 86.10
N GLU A 134 -46.75 -81.97 87.30
CA GLU A 134 -46.95 -82.69 88.57
C GLU A 134 -48.26 -83.48 88.64
N HIS A 135 -49.36 -82.88 88.19
CA HIS A 135 -50.70 -83.47 88.27
C HIS A 135 -50.91 -84.58 87.23
N LEU A 136 -50.22 -84.52 86.09
CA LEU A 136 -50.41 -85.44 84.96
C LEU A 136 -49.43 -86.63 84.99
N VAL A 137 -48.23 -86.47 85.54
CA VAL A 137 -47.15 -87.48 85.42
C VAL A 137 -46.76 -88.12 86.76
N GLY A 138 -47.16 -87.54 87.90
CA GLY A 138 -47.11 -88.21 89.21
C GLY A 138 -45.71 -88.60 89.73
N SER A 139 -44.72 -87.69 89.70
CA SER A 139 -43.36 -87.94 90.20
C SER A 139 -42.89 -86.92 91.26
N ILE A 140 -42.02 -87.38 92.18
CA ILE A 140 -41.59 -86.69 93.43
C ILE A 140 -40.39 -85.73 93.22
N GLU A 141 -39.91 -85.50 91.99
CA GLU A 141 -38.80 -84.57 91.68
C GLU A 141 -39.16 -83.48 90.66
N SER A 142 -40.35 -82.87 90.77
CA SER A 142 -40.86 -81.87 89.83
C SER A 142 -40.15 -80.51 89.86
N ASP A 143 -39.73 -80.03 91.03
CA ASP A 143 -39.18 -78.68 91.19
C ASP A 143 -37.85 -78.47 90.43
N LYS A 144 -36.98 -79.48 90.40
CA LYS A 144 -35.69 -79.42 89.68
C LYS A 144 -35.86 -79.46 88.15
N TYR A 145 -36.84 -80.23 87.68
CA TYR A 145 -37.17 -80.31 86.26
C TYR A 145 -37.74 -78.99 85.73
N PHE A 146 -38.62 -78.37 86.50
CA PHE A 146 -39.23 -77.08 86.18
C PHE A 146 -38.19 -75.96 86.02
N PHE A 147 -37.31 -75.83 87.01
CA PHE A 147 -36.27 -74.80 87.01
C PHE A 147 -35.30 -74.99 85.84
N SER A 148 -34.82 -76.21 85.62
CA SER A 148 -33.87 -76.50 84.53
C SER A 148 -34.48 -76.30 83.14
N ALA A 149 -35.72 -76.74 82.93
CA ALA A 149 -36.38 -76.60 81.64
C ALA A 149 -36.75 -75.14 81.32
N ASN A 150 -37.21 -74.35 82.30
CA ASN A 150 -37.50 -72.92 82.09
C ASN A 150 -36.23 -72.12 81.83
N PHE A 151 -35.18 -72.36 82.62
CA PHE A 151 -33.90 -71.71 82.43
C PHE A 151 -33.33 -71.98 81.03
N PHE A 152 -33.37 -73.23 80.56
CA PHE A 152 -32.87 -73.59 79.24
C PHE A 152 -33.72 -72.97 78.11
N SER A 153 -35.05 -73.03 78.21
CA SER A 153 -35.93 -72.45 77.18
C SER A 153 -35.83 -70.92 77.10
N ILE A 154 -35.75 -70.22 78.24
CA ILE A 154 -35.57 -68.76 78.25
C ILE A 154 -34.19 -68.38 77.71
N SER A 155 -33.13 -69.12 78.10
CA SER A 155 -31.78 -68.87 77.60
C SER A 155 -31.68 -69.10 76.08
N ALA A 156 -32.28 -70.18 75.58
CA ALA A 156 -32.37 -70.46 74.15
C ALA A 156 -33.16 -69.38 73.40
N TYR A 157 -34.29 -68.92 73.95
CA TYR A 157 -35.09 -67.83 73.41
C TYR A 157 -34.27 -66.54 73.27
N LEU A 158 -33.58 -66.12 74.34
CA LEU A 158 -32.76 -64.91 74.34
C LEU A 158 -31.58 -65.00 73.35
N PHE A 159 -30.93 -66.17 73.27
CA PHE A 159 -29.83 -66.40 72.34
C PHE A 159 -30.30 -66.32 70.88
N ILE A 160 -31.38 -67.02 70.53
CA ILE A 160 -31.95 -67.00 69.17
C ILE A 160 -32.45 -65.61 68.81
N LEU A 161 -33.11 -64.92 69.74
CA LEU A 161 -33.56 -63.54 69.55
C LEU A 161 -32.40 -62.59 69.24
N PHE A 162 -31.30 -62.69 69.99
CA PHE A 162 -30.11 -61.88 69.76
C PHE A 162 -29.51 -62.12 68.37
N CYS A 163 -29.33 -63.39 67.97
CA CYS A 163 -28.80 -63.75 66.66
C CYS A 163 -29.65 -63.19 65.52
N LEU A 164 -30.97 -63.38 65.58
CA LEU A 164 -31.88 -62.90 64.54
C LEU A 164 -31.95 -61.37 64.47
N LEU A 165 -31.89 -60.66 65.61
CA LEU A 165 -31.83 -59.19 65.64
C LEU A 165 -30.52 -58.66 65.03
N TYR A 166 -29.40 -59.33 65.30
CA TYR A 166 -28.10 -58.98 64.73
C TYR A 166 -28.09 -59.14 63.21
N GLU A 167 -28.57 -60.29 62.71
CA GLU A 167 -28.66 -60.59 61.28
C GLU A 167 -29.53 -59.54 60.55
N LYS A 168 -30.69 -59.22 61.12
CA LYS A 168 -31.59 -58.21 60.58
C LYS A 168 -30.95 -56.83 60.48
N ARG A 169 -30.25 -56.38 61.53
CA ARG A 169 -29.56 -55.09 61.53
C ARG A 169 -28.48 -55.02 60.45
N LEU A 170 -27.77 -56.13 60.23
CA LEU A 170 -26.73 -56.22 59.21
C LEU A 170 -27.33 -56.18 57.79
N SER A 171 -28.45 -56.88 57.59
CA SER A 171 -29.21 -56.85 56.34
C SER A 171 -29.75 -55.44 56.01
N ASP A 172 -30.38 -54.76 56.98
CA ASP A 172 -30.91 -53.41 56.78
C ASP A 172 -29.81 -52.40 56.39
N LYS A 173 -28.63 -52.50 57.03
CA LYS A 173 -27.48 -51.65 56.70
C LYS A 173 -26.99 -51.90 55.27
N ALA A 174 -26.88 -53.16 54.86
CA ALA A 174 -26.46 -53.51 53.50
C ALA A 174 -27.46 -53.01 52.44
N MET A 175 -28.77 -53.05 52.72
CA MET A 175 -29.78 -52.50 51.82
C MET A 175 -29.63 -50.99 51.65
N GLN A 176 -29.39 -50.24 52.73
CA GLN A 176 -29.18 -48.79 52.67
C GLN A 176 -27.95 -48.39 51.84
N GLU A 177 -26.83 -49.08 52.02
CA GLU A 177 -25.61 -48.83 51.23
C GLU A 177 -25.85 -49.10 49.74
N ASN A 178 -26.62 -50.15 49.41
CA ASN A 178 -26.97 -50.48 48.03
C ASN A 178 -27.87 -49.41 47.40
N ASP A 179 -28.88 -48.91 48.12
CA ASP A 179 -29.77 -47.85 47.62
C ASP A 179 -28.98 -46.56 47.29
N ILE A 180 -28.02 -46.19 48.13
CA ILE A 180 -27.13 -45.04 47.90
C ILE A 180 -26.28 -45.26 46.64
N LEU A 181 -25.70 -46.45 46.48
CA LEU A 181 -24.87 -46.79 45.33
C LEU A 181 -25.68 -46.77 44.01
N ILE A 182 -26.91 -47.29 44.03
CA ILE A 182 -27.83 -47.24 42.88
C ILE A 182 -28.15 -45.79 42.52
N ALA A 183 -28.43 -44.94 43.51
CA ALA A 183 -28.70 -43.52 43.26
C ALA A 183 -27.48 -42.82 42.62
N PHE A 184 -26.27 -43.09 43.13
CA PHE A 184 -25.03 -42.55 42.56
C PHE A 184 -24.80 -43.04 41.12
N LEU A 185 -24.98 -44.34 40.87
CA LEU A 185 -24.82 -44.93 39.54
C LEU A 185 -25.83 -44.34 38.53
N ASN A 186 -27.07 -44.15 38.94
CA ASN A 186 -28.10 -43.53 38.11
C ASN A 186 -27.74 -42.08 37.76
N LYS A 187 -27.21 -41.31 38.72
CA LYS A 187 -26.76 -39.94 38.46
C LYS A 187 -25.58 -39.90 37.48
N ALA A 188 -24.57 -40.75 37.69
CA ALA A 188 -23.42 -40.85 36.79
C ALA A 188 -23.82 -41.26 35.36
N ASN A 189 -24.76 -42.19 35.22
CA ASN A 189 -25.29 -42.60 33.91
C ASN A 189 -26.06 -41.48 33.21
N GLN A 190 -26.79 -40.66 33.95
CA GLN A 190 -27.47 -39.49 33.39
C GLN A 190 -26.46 -38.48 32.87
N ASP A 191 -25.45 -38.14 33.67
CA ASP A 191 -24.42 -37.16 33.28
C ASP A 191 -23.63 -37.64 32.04
N LEU A 192 -23.31 -38.94 31.96
CA LEU A 192 -22.70 -39.54 30.76
C LEU A 192 -23.59 -39.46 29.52
N LYS A 193 -24.90 -39.60 29.68
CA LYS A 193 -25.86 -39.49 28.56
C LYS A 193 -25.89 -38.06 28.02
N GLU A 194 -25.91 -37.07 28.91
CA GLU A 194 -25.88 -35.64 28.56
C GLU A 194 -24.57 -35.31 27.82
N GLN A 195 -23.41 -35.74 28.33
CA GLN A 195 -22.11 -35.53 27.66
C GLN A 195 -22.05 -36.19 26.27
N LYS A 196 -22.60 -37.40 26.13
CA LYS A 196 -22.64 -38.10 24.84
C LYS A 196 -23.46 -37.35 23.79
N GLU A 197 -24.57 -36.74 24.20
CA GLU A 197 -25.41 -35.93 23.33
C GLU A 197 -24.70 -34.64 22.91
N GLU A 198 -24.02 -33.97 23.84
CA GLU A 198 -23.20 -32.79 23.55
C GLU A 198 -22.08 -33.08 22.55
N ILE A 199 -21.33 -34.17 22.75
CA ILE A 199 -20.29 -34.63 21.80
C ILE A 199 -20.90 -34.97 20.43
N GLY A 200 -22.10 -35.55 20.39
CA GLY A 200 -22.82 -35.83 19.16
C GLY A 200 -23.14 -34.56 18.35
N ASN A 201 -23.58 -33.51 19.04
CA ASN A 201 -23.87 -32.21 18.43
C ASN A 201 -22.58 -31.54 17.92
N GLN A 202 -21.51 -31.53 18.73
CA GLN A 202 -20.21 -30.99 18.33
C GLN A 202 -19.62 -31.73 17.10
N ASN A 203 -19.73 -33.05 17.05
CA ASN A 203 -19.25 -33.83 15.91
C ASN A 203 -20.02 -33.50 14.61
N SER A 204 -21.33 -33.25 14.73
CA SER A 204 -22.16 -32.85 13.59
C SER A 204 -21.78 -31.46 13.08
N GLU A 205 -21.51 -30.51 14.00
CA GLU A 205 -21.01 -29.17 13.64
C GLU A 205 -19.63 -29.22 12.96
N ILE A 206 -18.67 -29.97 13.52
CA ILE A 206 -17.34 -30.16 12.93
C ILE A 206 -17.44 -30.78 11.53
N THR A 207 -18.35 -31.74 11.33
CA THR A 207 -18.56 -32.36 10.02
C THR A 207 -19.03 -31.33 8.99
N LEU A 208 -19.96 -30.45 9.38
CA LEU A 208 -20.48 -29.40 8.51
C LEU A 208 -19.40 -28.36 8.16
N GLN A 209 -18.61 -27.94 9.16
CA GLN A 209 -17.47 -27.04 8.94
C GLN A 209 -16.40 -27.66 8.03
N SER A 210 -16.12 -28.95 8.17
CA SER A 210 -15.18 -29.69 7.31
C SER A 210 -15.65 -29.73 5.86
N GLN A 211 -16.94 -29.98 5.61
CA GLN A 211 -17.52 -29.95 4.27
C GLN A 211 -17.44 -28.55 3.64
N GLU A 212 -17.74 -27.50 4.41
CA GLU A 212 -17.61 -26.12 3.93
C GLU A 212 -16.15 -25.77 3.59
N LEU A 213 -15.20 -26.20 4.41
CA LEU A 213 -13.78 -26.00 4.18
C LEU A 213 -13.29 -26.69 2.90
N LEU A 214 -13.74 -27.93 2.65
CA LEU A 214 -13.42 -28.65 1.41
C LEU A 214 -13.96 -27.92 0.18
N ALA A 215 -15.20 -27.43 0.23
CA ALA A 215 -15.79 -26.65 -0.86
C ALA A 215 -15.00 -25.34 -1.13
N LYS A 216 -14.59 -24.64 -0.06
CA LYS A 216 -13.72 -23.45 -0.18
C LYS A 216 -12.34 -23.78 -0.75
N GLN A 217 -11.76 -24.92 -0.35
CA GLN A 217 -10.47 -25.38 -0.87
C GLN A 217 -10.54 -25.67 -2.38
N GLU A 218 -11.62 -26.31 -2.83
CA GLU A 218 -11.84 -26.59 -4.25
C GLU A 218 -11.99 -25.29 -5.07
N GLN A 219 -12.76 -24.33 -4.56
CA GLN A 219 -12.87 -23.00 -5.18
C GLN A 219 -11.51 -22.29 -5.28
N LEU A 220 -10.68 -22.38 -4.24
CA LEU A 220 -9.33 -21.79 -4.25
C LEU A 220 -8.42 -22.46 -5.29
N ILE A 221 -8.51 -23.78 -5.47
CA ILE A 221 -7.74 -24.50 -6.50
C ILE A 221 -8.16 -24.01 -7.89
N GLN A 222 -9.46 -23.88 -8.15
CA GLN A 222 -9.96 -23.37 -9.43
C GLN A 222 -9.54 -21.92 -9.70
N ALA A 223 -9.64 -21.05 -8.68
CA ALA A 223 -9.22 -19.66 -8.78
C ALA A 223 -7.71 -19.54 -9.08
N ASN A 224 -6.87 -20.33 -8.41
CA ASN A 224 -5.42 -20.34 -8.64
C ASN A 224 -5.08 -20.85 -10.04
N ALA A 225 -5.76 -21.88 -10.55
CA ALA A 225 -5.57 -22.37 -11.91
C ALA A 225 -5.91 -21.28 -12.96
N LEU A 226 -6.99 -20.52 -12.74
CA LEU A 226 -7.34 -19.40 -13.61
C LEU A 226 -6.30 -18.28 -13.57
N ILE A 227 -5.84 -17.90 -12.38
CA ILE A 227 -4.79 -16.88 -12.20
C ILE A 227 -3.51 -17.29 -12.92
N GLN A 228 -3.10 -18.55 -12.80
CA GLN A 228 -1.91 -19.06 -13.48
C GLN A 228 -2.03 -18.98 -15.01
N LYS A 229 -3.20 -19.34 -15.56
CA LYS A 229 -3.48 -19.22 -16.99
C LYS A 229 -3.47 -17.76 -17.47
N GLN A 230 -4.02 -16.83 -16.68
CA GLN A 230 -3.98 -15.40 -16.99
C GLN A 230 -2.56 -14.86 -16.96
N LYS A 231 -1.76 -15.26 -15.97
CA LYS A 231 -0.34 -14.89 -15.85
C LYS A 231 0.47 -15.32 -17.08
N GLU A 232 0.28 -16.55 -17.55
CA GLU A 232 0.96 -17.05 -18.76
C GLU A 232 0.57 -16.25 -20.01
N SER A 233 -0.72 -15.93 -20.17
CA SER A 233 -1.18 -15.08 -21.28
C SER A 233 -0.58 -13.68 -21.22
N LEU A 234 -0.49 -13.07 -20.02
CA LEU A 234 0.10 -11.75 -19.83
C LEU A 234 1.59 -11.74 -20.16
N LEU A 235 2.35 -12.75 -19.73
CA LEU A 235 3.77 -12.87 -20.05
C LEU A 235 4.01 -12.98 -21.56
N LYS A 236 3.14 -13.71 -22.28
CA LYS A 236 3.23 -13.82 -23.74
C LYS A 236 2.95 -12.49 -24.44
N ILE A 237 1.95 -11.73 -23.97
CA ILE A 237 1.64 -10.40 -24.49
C ILE A 237 2.79 -9.44 -24.21
N GLN A 238 3.33 -9.44 -22.99
CA GLN A 238 4.45 -8.59 -22.59
C GLN A 238 5.68 -8.84 -23.47
N SER A 239 6.06 -10.11 -23.66
CA SER A 239 7.15 -10.50 -24.55
C SER A 239 6.96 -10.02 -25.99
N GLY A 240 5.73 -10.14 -26.53
CA GLY A 240 5.42 -9.66 -27.87
C GLY A 240 5.55 -8.14 -27.98
N LEU A 241 5.02 -7.41 -27.00
CA LEU A 241 5.06 -5.95 -26.96
C LEU A 241 6.50 -5.42 -26.80
N GLU A 242 7.31 -6.05 -25.95
CA GLU A 242 8.73 -5.69 -25.80
C GLU A 242 9.50 -5.87 -27.11
N SER A 243 9.27 -6.97 -27.83
CA SER A 243 9.90 -7.19 -29.14
C SER A 243 9.46 -6.14 -30.18
N GLU A 244 8.18 -5.76 -30.18
CA GLU A 244 7.68 -4.73 -31.09
C GLU A 244 8.26 -3.35 -30.75
N LEU A 245 8.32 -2.99 -29.47
CA LEU A 245 8.91 -1.74 -29.00
C LEU A 245 10.39 -1.64 -29.38
N VAL A 246 11.17 -2.71 -29.22
CA VAL A 246 12.57 -2.73 -29.62
C VAL A 246 12.70 -2.52 -31.13
N SER A 247 11.88 -3.21 -31.94
CA SER A 247 11.87 -3.04 -33.40
C SER A 247 11.54 -1.60 -33.81
N ARG A 248 10.49 -1.02 -33.21
CA ARG A 248 10.05 0.36 -33.51
C ARG A 248 11.08 1.40 -33.09
N ASN A 249 11.70 1.22 -31.92
CA ASN A 249 12.78 2.12 -31.48
C ASN A 249 13.99 2.03 -32.42
N GLN A 250 14.32 0.84 -32.91
CA GLN A 250 15.41 0.70 -33.88
C GLN A 250 15.07 1.37 -35.22
N GLU A 251 13.85 1.18 -35.73
CA GLU A 251 13.36 1.86 -36.94
C GLU A 251 13.44 3.39 -36.79
N LEU A 252 12.97 3.92 -35.66
CA LEU A 252 13.00 5.35 -35.36
C LEU A 252 14.42 5.88 -35.26
N THR A 253 15.31 5.15 -34.57
CA THR A 253 16.71 5.54 -34.43
C THR A 253 17.39 5.59 -35.79
N ASN A 254 17.21 4.56 -36.61
CA ASN A 254 17.77 4.51 -37.96
C ASN A 254 17.24 5.67 -38.83
N ALA A 255 15.93 5.93 -38.82
CA ALA A 255 15.34 7.01 -39.60
C ALA A 255 15.85 8.39 -39.14
N ASN A 256 16.02 8.58 -37.83
CA ASN A 256 16.57 9.81 -37.28
C ASN A 256 18.04 10.00 -37.67
N ASP A 257 18.84 8.94 -37.61
CA ASP A 257 20.25 8.98 -38.02
C ASP A 257 20.39 9.30 -39.51
N GLU A 258 19.51 8.75 -40.37
CA GLU A 258 19.47 9.10 -41.79
C GLU A 258 19.09 10.56 -42.01
N LEU A 259 18.08 11.08 -41.29
CA LEU A 259 17.68 12.48 -41.38
C LEU A 259 18.82 13.42 -40.95
N ILE A 260 19.51 13.10 -39.86
CA ILE A 260 20.67 13.87 -39.38
C ILE A 260 21.78 13.84 -40.44
N ARG A 261 22.08 12.67 -41.00
CA ARG A 261 23.08 12.52 -42.08
C ARG A 261 22.72 13.39 -43.29
N TYR A 262 21.50 13.29 -43.80
CA TYR A 262 21.05 14.09 -44.95
C TYR A 262 21.06 15.59 -44.67
N ASN A 263 20.69 16.01 -43.46
CA ASN A 263 20.73 17.43 -43.08
C ASN A 263 22.18 17.95 -43.06
N ASN A 264 23.10 17.20 -42.45
CA ASN A 264 24.52 17.54 -42.42
C ASN A 264 25.14 17.57 -43.82
N GLU A 265 24.82 16.58 -44.67
CA GLU A 265 25.26 16.56 -46.08
C GLU A 265 24.76 17.78 -46.86
N LEU A 266 23.48 18.15 -46.68
CA LEU A 266 22.91 19.32 -47.34
C LEU A 266 23.56 20.63 -46.85
N GLN A 267 23.83 20.74 -45.55
CA GLN A 267 24.55 21.88 -44.98
C GLN A 267 25.97 21.97 -45.52
N GLN A 268 26.71 20.85 -45.53
CA GLN A 268 28.09 20.79 -46.04
C GLN A 268 28.15 21.09 -47.55
N PHE A 269 27.20 20.56 -48.32
CA PHE A 269 27.07 20.85 -49.74
C PHE A 269 26.84 22.34 -49.98
N SER A 270 25.88 22.94 -49.27
CA SER A 270 25.55 24.37 -49.37
C SER A 270 26.74 25.26 -48.98
N TYR A 271 27.46 24.90 -47.91
CA TYR A 271 28.66 25.60 -47.45
C TYR A 271 29.79 25.53 -48.48
N THR A 272 30.07 24.32 -48.98
CA THR A 272 31.11 24.07 -49.99
C THR A 272 30.83 24.82 -51.28
N LEU A 273 29.57 24.83 -51.74
CA LEU A 273 29.15 25.59 -52.92
C LEU A 273 29.40 27.09 -52.74
N SER A 274 28.99 27.66 -51.60
CA SER A 274 29.18 29.08 -51.30
C SER A 274 30.66 29.46 -51.24
N HIS A 275 31.49 28.65 -50.58
CA HIS A 275 32.91 28.90 -50.44
C HIS A 275 33.65 28.77 -51.78
N ASN A 276 33.38 27.71 -52.54
CA ASN A 276 34.10 27.41 -53.78
C ASN A 276 33.70 28.33 -54.94
N LEU A 277 32.51 28.93 -54.91
CA LEU A 277 32.10 29.92 -55.91
C LEU A 277 32.64 31.33 -55.61
N ARG A 278 32.93 31.67 -54.36
CA ARG A 278 33.39 33.01 -53.96
C ARG A 278 34.74 33.39 -54.59
N GLY A 279 35.70 32.45 -54.61
CA GLY A 279 37.03 32.64 -55.19
C GLY A 279 37.06 32.91 -56.71
N PRO A 280 36.46 32.06 -57.57
CA PRO A 280 36.38 32.32 -59.01
C PRO A 280 35.60 33.61 -59.33
N LEU A 281 34.61 33.97 -58.50
CA LEU A 281 33.84 35.17 -58.73
C LEU A 281 34.58 36.46 -58.36
N ALA A 282 35.30 36.48 -57.24
CA ALA A 282 36.18 37.60 -56.89
C ALA A 282 37.22 37.85 -57.99
N ARG A 283 37.74 36.79 -58.63
CA ARG A 283 38.64 36.90 -59.78
C ARG A 283 37.94 37.52 -61.00
N LEU A 284 36.71 37.10 -61.30
CA LEU A 284 35.93 37.65 -62.41
C LEU A 284 35.61 39.15 -62.19
N LEU A 285 35.24 39.53 -60.96
CA LEU A 285 35.06 40.93 -60.55
C LEU A 285 36.35 41.74 -60.65
N GLY A 286 37.49 41.18 -60.22
CA GLY A 286 38.80 41.82 -60.36
C GLY A 286 39.20 42.05 -61.81
N LEU A 287 38.99 41.05 -62.68
CA LEU A 287 39.30 41.13 -64.11
C LEU A 287 38.41 42.15 -64.83
N THR A 288 37.11 42.17 -64.55
CA THR A 288 36.18 43.16 -65.13
C THR A 288 36.50 44.58 -64.65
N SER A 289 36.88 44.76 -63.39
CA SER A 289 37.32 46.06 -62.87
C SER A 289 38.62 46.56 -63.53
N LEU A 290 39.57 45.65 -63.82
CA LEU A 290 40.80 45.98 -64.54
C LEU A 290 40.51 46.34 -66.00
N MET A 291 39.66 45.58 -66.69
CA MET A 291 39.25 45.87 -68.07
C MET A 291 38.51 47.20 -68.20
N GLY A 292 37.77 47.63 -67.16
CA GLY A 292 37.11 48.93 -67.12
C GLY A 292 38.05 50.13 -66.91
N LYS A 293 39.32 49.92 -66.55
CA LYS A 293 40.31 51.00 -66.36
C LYS A 293 41.08 51.36 -67.63
N ASP A 294 41.28 50.40 -68.55
CA ASP A 294 41.93 50.61 -69.85
C ASP A 294 40.92 51.01 -70.95
N LEU A 295 40.21 52.12 -70.71
CA LEU A 295 39.12 52.63 -71.54
C LEU A 295 39.54 53.10 -72.95
N ALA A 296 40.84 53.29 -73.20
CA ALA A 296 41.34 53.98 -74.40
C ALA A 296 41.22 53.18 -75.71
N TYR A 297 40.99 51.86 -75.65
CA TYR A 297 41.01 50.98 -76.83
C TYR A 297 39.72 50.18 -77.05
N LEU A 298 38.71 50.34 -76.19
CA LEU A 298 37.44 49.62 -76.29
C LEU A 298 36.43 50.42 -77.10
N THR A 299 35.79 49.77 -78.08
CA THR A 299 34.61 50.33 -78.77
C THR A 299 33.40 50.39 -77.82
N GLY A 300 32.44 51.29 -78.05
CA GLY A 300 31.29 51.49 -77.15
C GLY A 300 30.52 50.22 -76.78
N LYS A 301 30.38 49.26 -77.72
CA LYS A 301 29.77 47.94 -77.47
C LYS A 301 30.61 47.02 -76.59
N GLN A 302 31.94 47.09 -76.69
CA GLN A 302 32.85 46.26 -75.88
C GLN A 302 32.87 46.76 -74.43
N LEU A 303 32.79 48.08 -74.23
CA LEU A 303 32.67 48.66 -72.91
C LEU A 303 31.35 48.28 -72.22
N GLU A 304 30.25 48.30 -72.98
CA GLU A 304 28.92 47.85 -72.53
C GLU A 304 28.93 46.37 -72.10
N LEU A 305 29.58 45.49 -72.87
CA LEU A 305 29.73 44.07 -72.52
C LEU A 305 30.56 43.86 -71.25
N VAL A 306 31.67 44.58 -71.07
CA VAL A 306 32.49 44.49 -69.85
C VAL A 306 31.69 44.95 -68.63
N HIS A 307 30.90 46.02 -68.77
CA HIS A 307 30.02 46.49 -67.71
C HIS A 307 28.94 45.45 -67.37
N LEU A 308 28.34 44.83 -68.38
CA LEU A 308 27.30 43.80 -68.19
C LEU A 308 27.86 42.54 -67.49
N VAL A 309 29.09 42.12 -67.83
CA VAL A 309 29.78 41.00 -67.18
C VAL A 309 30.15 41.36 -65.73
N GLY A 310 30.68 42.57 -65.49
CA GLY A 310 30.97 43.04 -64.13
C GLY A 310 29.72 43.14 -63.26
N GLN A 311 28.61 43.62 -63.83
CA GLN A 311 27.31 43.65 -63.17
C GLN A 311 26.80 42.25 -62.84
N SER A 312 26.81 41.34 -63.81
CA SER A 312 26.38 39.94 -63.62
C SER A 312 27.21 39.22 -62.55
N ALA A 313 28.52 39.50 -62.50
CA ALA A 313 29.41 38.95 -61.49
C ALA A 313 29.14 39.52 -60.09
N THR A 314 28.77 40.80 -60.01
CA THR A 314 28.39 41.43 -58.74
C THR A 314 27.07 40.84 -58.22
N GLU A 315 26.11 40.65 -59.12
CA GLU A 315 24.83 39.99 -58.81
C GLU A 315 25.03 38.56 -58.28
N LEU A 316 25.98 37.80 -58.86
CA LEU A 316 26.29 36.45 -58.39
C LEU A 316 26.98 36.44 -57.01
N ASP A 317 27.81 37.44 -56.69
CA ASP A 317 28.57 37.48 -55.42
C ASP A 317 27.63 37.75 -54.27
N ASP A 318 26.67 38.62 -54.54
CA ASP A 318 25.56 38.88 -53.67
C ASP A 318 24.69 37.64 -53.41
N VAL A 319 24.37 36.84 -54.45
CA VAL A 319 23.62 35.58 -54.27
C VAL A 319 24.39 34.59 -53.38
N ILE A 320 25.71 34.48 -53.56
CA ILE A 320 26.57 33.62 -52.74
C ILE A 320 26.62 34.10 -51.28
N ARG A 321 26.72 35.42 -51.07
CA ARG A 321 26.71 36.02 -49.74
C ARG A 321 25.38 35.80 -49.03
N ASP A 322 24.28 35.93 -49.76
CA ASP A 322 22.94 35.69 -49.25
C ASP A 322 22.70 34.21 -48.92
N LEU A 323 23.22 33.28 -49.74
CA LEU A 323 23.22 31.85 -49.45
C LEU A 323 24.03 31.51 -48.19
N SER A 324 25.20 32.15 -48.03
CA SER A 324 26.05 31.97 -46.84
C SER A 324 25.31 32.36 -45.55
N LYS A 325 24.58 33.48 -45.56
CA LYS A 325 23.75 33.90 -44.42
C LYS A 325 22.68 32.88 -44.06
N ILE A 326 22.02 32.28 -45.05
CA ILE A 326 21.00 31.25 -44.82
C ILE A 326 21.62 30.00 -44.16
N ILE A 327 22.81 29.60 -44.60
CA ILE A 327 23.54 28.46 -44.03
C ILE A 327 23.96 28.78 -42.58
N ASP A 328 24.50 29.97 -42.32
CA ASP A 328 24.91 30.39 -40.98
C ASP A 328 23.72 30.41 -40.01
N ILE A 329 22.54 30.88 -40.46
CA ILE A 329 21.30 30.86 -39.67
C ILE A 329 20.87 29.43 -39.33
N ARG A 330 21.08 28.47 -40.24
CA ARG A 330 20.72 27.06 -40.06
C ARG A 330 21.73 26.24 -39.26
N ASN A 331 22.99 26.66 -39.19
CA ASN A 331 24.09 25.94 -38.53
C ASN A 331 24.19 26.21 -37.02
N ASP A 332 23.09 26.60 -36.36
CA ASP A 332 22.99 26.72 -34.90
C ASP A 332 23.94 27.74 -34.22
N ILE A 333 24.57 28.63 -35.00
CA ILE A 333 25.48 29.68 -34.51
C ILE A 333 24.73 30.73 -33.66
N TYR A 334 23.40 30.74 -33.70
CA TYR A 334 22.54 31.78 -33.12
C TYR A 334 21.59 31.25 -32.01
N ARG A 335 22.07 30.37 -31.12
CA ARG A 335 21.25 29.95 -29.95
C ARG A 335 21.33 30.90 -28.77
N ILE A 336 22.51 31.48 -28.52
CA ILE A 336 22.75 32.24 -27.29
C ILE A 336 22.01 33.57 -27.35
N ARG A 337 21.10 33.76 -26.39
CA ARG A 337 20.31 34.96 -26.20
C ARG A 337 21.08 35.92 -25.32
N GLU A 338 21.14 37.17 -25.75
CA GLU A 338 21.68 38.29 -25.00
C GLU A 338 20.54 39.20 -24.56
N LYS A 339 20.75 39.95 -23.48
CA LYS A 339 19.91 41.11 -23.15
C LYS A 339 20.27 42.26 -24.09
N VAL A 340 19.37 42.60 -25.01
CA VAL A 340 19.63 43.60 -26.04
C VAL A 340 18.72 44.82 -25.82
N PHE A 341 19.34 46.00 -25.76
CA PHE A 341 18.63 47.28 -25.70
C PHE A 341 18.35 47.78 -27.12
N ILE A 342 17.08 47.95 -27.45
CA ILE A 342 16.63 48.18 -28.83
C ILE A 342 17.12 49.55 -29.34
N GLN A 343 17.14 50.57 -28.48
CA GLN A 343 17.63 51.90 -28.83
C GLN A 343 19.10 51.90 -29.27
N GLN A 344 19.95 51.06 -28.66
CA GLN A 344 21.37 50.96 -29.01
C GLN A 344 21.53 50.32 -30.39
N GLU A 345 20.83 49.21 -30.63
CA GLU A 345 20.84 48.53 -31.94
C GLU A 345 20.24 49.40 -33.05
N TRP A 346 19.16 50.12 -32.76
CA TRP A 346 18.58 51.09 -33.67
C TRP A 346 19.61 52.15 -34.09
N SER A 347 20.39 52.67 -33.14
CA SER A 347 21.41 53.68 -33.43
C SER A 347 22.50 53.16 -34.40
N ILE A 348 22.82 51.86 -34.31
CA ILE A 348 23.76 51.19 -35.23
C ILE A 348 23.12 51.07 -36.62
N VAL A 349 21.88 50.58 -36.70
CA VAL A 349 21.14 50.41 -37.96
C VAL A 349 20.93 51.75 -38.67
N LEU A 350 20.59 52.80 -37.91
CA LEU A 350 20.42 54.16 -38.43
C LEU A 350 21.70 54.70 -39.07
N ARG A 351 22.86 54.43 -38.44
CA ARG A 351 24.17 54.80 -39.00
C ARG A 351 24.42 54.07 -40.32
N SER A 352 24.11 52.78 -40.40
CA SER A 352 24.23 51.99 -41.63
C SER A 352 23.29 52.46 -42.75
N LEU A 353 22.14 53.04 -42.41
CA LEU A 353 21.17 53.55 -43.38
C LEU A 353 21.35 55.04 -43.72
N SER A 354 22.29 55.74 -43.05
CA SER A 354 22.47 57.19 -43.16
C SER A 354 22.64 57.71 -44.59
N THR A 355 23.26 56.93 -45.49
CA THR A 355 23.46 57.29 -46.90
C THR A 355 22.18 57.23 -47.74
N PHE A 356 21.14 56.54 -47.27
CA PHE A 356 19.85 56.41 -47.96
C PHE A 356 18.78 57.36 -47.41
N ILE A 357 19.03 57.95 -46.24
CA ILE A 357 18.09 58.88 -45.59
C ILE A 357 18.26 60.26 -46.21
N GLN A 358 17.17 60.78 -46.78
CA GLN A 358 17.10 62.10 -47.41
C GLN A 358 16.35 63.09 -46.50
N SER A 359 16.49 64.39 -46.76
CA SER A 359 15.92 65.46 -45.93
C SER A 359 14.39 65.47 -45.86
N ASP A 360 13.72 64.78 -46.79
CA ASP A 360 12.27 64.63 -46.90
C ASP A 360 11.72 63.39 -46.18
N MET A 361 12.54 62.71 -45.39
CA MET A 361 12.17 61.50 -44.64
C MET A 361 12.05 61.80 -43.14
N HIS A 362 10.97 61.34 -42.52
CA HIS A 362 10.75 61.41 -41.08
C HIS A 362 10.67 60.01 -40.48
N ILE A 363 11.58 59.71 -39.55
CA ILE A 363 11.60 58.42 -38.84
C ILE A 363 11.38 58.71 -37.36
N GLU A 364 10.26 58.23 -36.83
CA GLU A 364 9.91 58.34 -35.41
C GLU A 364 10.12 56.99 -34.73
N THR A 365 10.70 57.00 -33.54
CA THR A 365 10.94 55.79 -32.74
C THR A 365 10.38 55.93 -31.33
N ASP A 366 9.69 54.90 -30.86
CA ASP A 366 9.20 54.82 -29.48
C ASP A 366 9.40 53.41 -28.91
N PHE A 367 10.42 53.25 -28.08
CA PHE A 367 10.75 51.97 -27.45
C PHE A 367 10.39 51.90 -25.96
N ARG A 368 9.55 52.81 -25.46
CA ARG A 368 9.32 52.96 -24.01
C ARG A 368 8.59 51.77 -23.39
N GLU A 369 7.64 51.16 -24.09
CA GLU A 369 6.87 50.02 -23.54
C GLU A 369 7.69 48.72 -23.48
N ALA A 370 8.69 48.57 -24.34
CA ALA A 370 9.64 47.45 -24.30
C ALA A 370 11.03 47.91 -24.76
N PRO A 371 11.85 48.49 -23.87
CA PRO A 371 13.15 49.06 -24.24
C PRO A 371 14.23 47.99 -24.48
N MET A 372 13.99 46.77 -24.01
CA MET A 372 14.91 45.63 -24.10
C MET A 372 14.17 44.32 -24.35
N LEU A 373 14.88 43.35 -24.94
CA LEU A 373 14.45 41.96 -25.06
C LEU A 373 15.64 40.99 -24.99
N TYR A 374 15.33 39.72 -24.70
CA TYR A 374 16.30 38.63 -24.77
C TYR A 374 16.29 38.01 -26.17
N THR A 375 17.33 38.27 -26.96
CA THR A 375 17.39 37.82 -28.34
C THR A 375 18.83 37.66 -28.81
N VAL A 376 19.00 37.20 -30.04
CA VAL A 376 20.30 37.15 -30.69
C VAL A 376 20.55 38.50 -31.34
N ARG A 377 21.55 39.24 -30.85
CA ARG A 377 21.82 40.63 -31.27
C ARG A 377 21.93 40.80 -32.81
N PRO A 378 22.69 39.97 -33.55
CA PRO A 378 22.72 40.02 -35.02
C PRO A 378 21.37 39.86 -35.71
N ILE A 379 20.46 39.04 -35.15
CA ILE A 379 19.12 38.82 -35.71
C ILE A 379 18.28 40.09 -35.59
N LEU A 380 18.26 40.73 -34.41
CA LEU A 380 17.52 41.98 -34.23
C LEU A 380 18.02 43.08 -35.17
N ASN A 381 19.34 43.23 -35.29
CA ASN A 381 19.97 44.21 -36.18
C ASN A 381 19.55 43.97 -37.65
N SER A 382 19.62 42.72 -38.11
CA SER A 382 19.18 42.30 -39.44
C SER A 382 17.69 42.59 -39.68
N ILE A 383 16.82 42.29 -38.72
CA ILE A 383 15.38 42.54 -38.84
C ILE A 383 15.08 44.03 -38.97
N LEU A 384 15.62 44.85 -38.07
CA LEU A 384 15.47 46.31 -38.11
C LEU A 384 15.97 46.89 -39.44
N TYR A 385 17.17 46.50 -39.87
CA TYR A 385 17.74 46.95 -41.14
C TYR A 385 16.84 46.58 -42.33
N ASN A 386 16.40 45.33 -42.43
CA ASN A 386 15.60 44.86 -43.57
C ASN A 386 14.23 45.54 -43.64
N LEU A 387 13.56 45.73 -42.50
CA LEU A 387 12.24 46.37 -42.48
C LEU A 387 12.32 47.86 -42.81
N VAL A 388 13.29 48.59 -42.24
CA VAL A 388 13.45 50.03 -42.48
C VAL A 388 14.01 50.30 -43.87
N SER A 389 14.96 49.49 -44.36
CA SER A 389 15.43 49.58 -45.74
C SER A 389 14.29 49.36 -46.74
N ASN A 390 13.37 48.42 -46.47
CA ASN A 390 12.17 48.24 -47.28
C ASN A 390 11.25 49.46 -47.23
N ALA A 391 11.02 50.07 -46.07
CA ALA A 391 10.22 51.29 -45.96
C ALA A 391 10.80 52.45 -46.79
N ILE A 392 12.13 52.64 -46.73
CA ILE A 392 12.86 53.65 -47.51
C ILE A 392 12.72 53.38 -49.02
N LYS A 393 12.94 52.12 -49.42
CA LYS A 393 12.99 51.73 -50.82
C LYS A 393 11.60 51.74 -51.49
N TYR A 394 10.56 51.31 -50.79
CA TYR A 394 9.19 51.27 -51.30
C TYR A 394 8.39 52.53 -50.97
N ARG A 395 9.09 53.66 -50.73
CA ARG A 395 8.46 54.97 -50.52
C ARG A 395 7.63 55.39 -51.72
N SER A 396 6.57 56.16 -51.46
CA SER A 396 5.80 56.81 -52.52
C SER A 396 6.53 58.06 -53.00
N ALA A 397 6.57 58.31 -54.32
CA ALA A 397 7.09 59.56 -54.86
C ALA A 397 6.13 60.75 -54.64
N SER A 398 4.87 60.49 -54.28
CA SER A 398 3.83 61.53 -54.15
C SER A 398 3.78 62.22 -52.78
N ARG A 399 4.53 61.75 -51.79
CA ARG A 399 4.50 62.28 -50.43
C ARG A 399 5.82 62.03 -49.67
N PRO A 400 6.17 62.87 -48.69
CA PRO A 400 7.28 62.60 -47.77
C PRO A 400 7.12 61.26 -47.06
N LEU A 401 8.22 60.52 -46.91
CA LEU A 401 8.22 59.23 -46.23
C LEU A 401 8.13 59.45 -44.71
N HIS A 402 7.17 58.78 -44.09
CA HIS A 402 7.02 58.71 -42.64
C HIS A 402 7.10 57.25 -42.21
N VAL A 403 8.07 56.94 -41.34
CA VAL A 403 8.26 55.61 -40.75
C VAL A 403 8.14 55.72 -39.24
N SER A 404 7.25 54.93 -38.65
CA SER A 404 7.08 54.81 -37.21
C SER A 404 7.57 53.44 -36.76
N ILE A 405 8.50 53.42 -35.81
CA ILE A 405 9.06 52.19 -35.23
C ILE A 405 8.71 52.17 -33.74
N LYS A 406 7.95 51.19 -33.31
CA LYS A 406 7.51 51.08 -31.92
C LYS A 406 7.77 49.71 -31.35
N THR A 407 7.94 49.64 -30.04
CA THR A 407 7.92 48.36 -29.34
C THR A 407 6.83 48.33 -28.29
N SER A 408 6.17 47.19 -28.15
CA SER A 408 5.13 46.94 -27.15
C SER A 408 5.37 45.59 -26.50
N ARG A 409 4.81 45.38 -25.30
CA ARG A 409 4.89 44.11 -24.57
C ARG A 409 3.50 43.57 -24.30
N GLU A 410 3.23 42.36 -24.77
CA GLU A 410 1.98 41.63 -24.57
C GLU A 410 2.32 40.30 -23.87
N GLY A 411 2.21 40.27 -22.53
CA GLY A 411 2.64 39.11 -21.73
C GLY A 411 4.13 38.79 -21.92
N ASP A 412 4.43 37.55 -22.30
CA ASP A 412 5.78 37.04 -22.55
C ASP A 412 6.24 37.27 -24.00
N THR A 413 5.65 38.24 -24.71
CA THR A 413 6.01 38.56 -26.10
C THR A 413 6.33 40.04 -26.22
N VAL A 414 7.48 40.35 -26.80
CA VAL A 414 7.88 41.70 -27.20
C VAL A 414 7.60 41.86 -28.68
N ASN A 415 6.78 42.84 -29.03
CA ASN A 415 6.45 43.15 -30.42
C ASN A 415 7.29 44.33 -30.90
N LEU A 416 7.93 44.18 -32.06
CA LEU A 416 8.55 45.27 -32.82
C LEU A 416 7.63 45.60 -33.99
N GLU A 417 7.13 46.82 -34.01
CA GLU A 417 6.19 47.32 -35.01
C GLU A 417 6.88 48.33 -35.91
N VAL A 418 6.86 48.09 -37.21
CA VAL A 418 7.40 49.01 -38.23
C VAL A 418 6.28 49.39 -39.18
N LYS A 419 5.89 50.66 -39.18
CA LYS A 419 4.83 51.21 -40.03
C LYS A 419 5.41 52.27 -40.97
N ASP A 420 5.14 52.15 -42.26
CA ASP A 420 5.47 53.15 -43.27
C ASP A 420 4.22 53.69 -43.97
N ASN A 421 4.33 54.87 -44.59
CA ASN A 421 3.33 55.45 -45.49
C ASN A 421 3.73 55.30 -46.98
N GLY A 422 4.45 54.23 -47.33
CA GLY A 422 4.96 53.98 -48.68
C GLY A 422 3.88 53.62 -49.71
N MET A 423 4.27 52.93 -50.78
CA MET A 423 3.36 52.51 -51.86
C MET A 423 2.33 51.47 -51.42
N GLY A 424 2.60 50.71 -50.35
CA GLY A 424 1.76 49.60 -49.92
C GLY A 424 1.69 48.44 -50.93
N MET A 425 0.99 47.37 -50.59
CA MET A 425 0.89 46.13 -51.37
C MET A 425 -0.52 45.53 -51.26
N ASN A 426 -0.97 44.85 -52.31
CA ASN A 426 -2.21 44.07 -52.27
C ASN A 426 -1.95 42.68 -51.66
N LEU A 427 -2.36 42.49 -50.40
CA LEU A 427 -2.15 41.22 -49.69
C LEU A 427 -3.07 40.08 -50.15
N ASP A 428 -4.23 40.36 -50.76
CA ASP A 428 -5.13 39.31 -51.27
C ASP A 428 -4.50 38.56 -52.47
N GLN A 429 -3.71 39.27 -53.26
CA GLN A 429 -2.99 38.72 -54.41
C GLN A 429 -1.66 38.04 -54.02
N PHE A 430 -1.00 38.49 -52.94
CA PHE A 430 0.40 38.14 -52.67
C PHE A 430 0.70 37.61 -51.25
N GLY A 431 -0.27 37.64 -50.33
CA GLY A 431 -0.06 37.44 -48.89
C GLY A 431 0.60 36.12 -48.50
N ARG A 432 0.26 35.00 -49.16
CA ARG A 432 0.88 33.70 -48.89
C ARG A 432 2.36 33.60 -49.29
N ASN A 433 2.83 34.47 -50.19
CA ASN A 433 4.16 34.38 -50.79
C ASN A 433 5.07 35.56 -50.44
N ILE A 434 4.63 36.50 -49.58
CA ILE A 434 5.39 37.72 -49.28
C ILE A 434 6.74 37.46 -48.62
N PHE A 435 6.82 36.37 -47.85
CA PHE A 435 8.05 35.88 -47.24
C PHE A 435 8.72 34.77 -48.06
N GLY A 436 8.35 34.56 -49.32
CA GLY A 436 8.96 33.55 -50.17
C GLY A 436 10.36 33.97 -50.66
N LEU A 437 11.26 32.99 -50.80
CA LEU A 437 12.60 33.21 -51.33
C LEU A 437 12.55 33.79 -52.76
N TYR A 438 13.26 34.90 -53.00
CA TYR A 438 13.34 35.63 -54.27
C TYR A 438 12.01 36.19 -54.82
N LYS A 439 11.02 36.46 -53.95
CA LYS A 439 9.75 37.06 -54.37
C LYS A 439 9.80 38.59 -54.42
N ARG A 440 9.29 39.18 -55.50
CA ARG A 440 9.20 40.64 -55.74
C ARG A 440 7.76 41.02 -56.09
N PHE A 441 7.29 42.16 -55.58
CA PHE A 441 5.89 42.61 -55.74
C PHE A 441 5.76 43.94 -56.51
N HIS A 442 6.86 44.66 -56.71
CA HIS A 442 6.93 45.86 -57.54
C HIS A 442 8.08 45.72 -58.55
N THR A 443 7.77 45.86 -59.83
CA THR A 443 8.74 45.73 -60.94
C THR A 443 9.65 46.96 -61.07
N HIS A 444 9.22 48.10 -60.55
CA HIS A 444 9.90 49.41 -60.71
C HIS A 444 10.93 49.75 -59.61
N THR A 445 11.11 48.87 -58.61
CA THR A 445 12.01 49.11 -57.46
C THR A 445 13.09 48.02 -57.40
N GLU A 446 14.37 48.39 -57.36
CA GLU A 446 15.51 47.47 -57.34
C GLU A 446 15.58 46.63 -56.06
N GLY A 447 15.62 45.29 -56.14
CA GLY A 447 15.89 44.43 -54.99
C GLY A 447 15.76 42.94 -55.22
N LYS A 448 16.48 42.18 -54.39
CA LYS A 448 16.68 40.72 -54.55
C LYS A 448 15.53 39.84 -54.03
N GLY A 449 14.57 40.41 -53.28
CA GLY A 449 13.45 39.62 -52.73
C GLY A 449 13.83 38.65 -51.61
N LEU A 450 14.94 38.93 -50.91
CA LEU A 450 15.50 38.06 -49.87
C LEU A 450 15.34 38.62 -48.45
N GLY A 451 15.21 39.95 -48.30
CA GLY A 451 15.17 40.61 -46.99
C GLY A 451 14.01 40.14 -46.10
N LEU A 452 12.78 40.07 -46.62
CA LEU A 452 11.63 39.58 -45.86
C LEU A 452 11.70 38.08 -45.58
N TYR A 453 12.26 37.28 -46.50
CA TYR A 453 12.52 35.87 -46.25
C TYR A 453 13.53 35.69 -45.10
N LEU A 454 14.60 36.49 -45.05
CA LEU A 454 15.54 36.48 -43.92
C LEU A 454 14.88 36.88 -42.61
N VAL A 455 14.06 37.94 -42.60
CA VAL A 455 13.31 38.35 -41.40
C VAL A 455 12.49 37.18 -40.87
N LYS A 456 11.71 36.50 -41.73
CA LYS A 456 10.90 35.34 -41.36
C LYS A 456 11.77 34.18 -40.87
N LEU A 457 12.79 33.80 -41.63
CA LEU A 457 13.68 32.69 -41.28
C LEU A 457 14.37 32.92 -39.93
N GLN A 458 14.85 34.14 -39.68
CA GLN A 458 15.55 34.51 -38.45
C GLN A 458 14.62 34.54 -37.25
N ILE A 459 13.42 35.14 -37.37
CA ILE A 459 12.48 35.22 -36.24
C ILE A 459 11.91 33.84 -35.89
N GLU A 460 11.61 33.01 -36.89
CA GLU A 460 11.13 31.63 -36.68
C GLU A 460 12.21 30.74 -36.06
N ALA A 461 13.48 30.90 -36.47
CA ALA A 461 14.61 30.18 -35.89
C ALA A 461 14.76 30.46 -34.38
N ILE A 462 14.28 31.63 -33.92
CA ILE A 462 14.28 32.00 -32.51
C ILE A 462 12.93 31.83 -31.81
N GLY A 463 11.97 31.17 -32.44
CA GLY A 463 10.66 30.84 -31.87
C GLY A 463 9.64 31.98 -31.86
N GLY A 464 9.89 33.07 -32.59
CA GLY A 464 8.96 34.17 -32.77
C GLY A 464 8.16 34.08 -34.07
N SER A 465 7.44 35.15 -34.41
CA SER A 465 6.65 35.25 -35.64
C SER A 465 6.76 36.63 -36.30
N VAL A 466 6.35 36.74 -37.56
CA VAL A 466 6.22 38.02 -38.26
C VAL A 466 4.90 38.07 -39.02
N ASP A 467 4.17 39.16 -38.82
CA ASP A 467 2.89 39.47 -39.46
C ASP A 467 3.00 40.75 -40.28
N VAL A 468 2.19 40.85 -41.34
CA VAL A 468 2.15 42.01 -42.23
C VAL A 468 0.72 42.43 -42.53
N LYS A 469 0.48 43.74 -42.51
CA LYS A 469 -0.72 44.40 -43.02
C LYS A 469 -0.29 45.47 -44.01
N SER A 470 -0.91 45.54 -45.18
CA SER A 470 -0.54 46.49 -46.22
C SER A 470 -1.75 46.78 -47.07
N GLU A 471 -1.88 48.03 -47.49
CA GLU A 471 -2.94 48.48 -48.40
C GLU A 471 -2.33 49.42 -49.44
N LEU A 472 -2.74 49.24 -50.70
CA LEU A 472 -2.21 50.01 -51.81
C LEU A 472 -2.37 51.52 -51.56
N ASN A 473 -1.31 52.28 -51.77
CA ASN A 473 -1.22 53.73 -51.53
C ASN A 473 -1.47 54.19 -50.09
N GLN A 474 -1.55 53.30 -49.11
CA GLN A 474 -1.64 53.66 -47.68
C GLN A 474 -0.35 53.34 -46.92
N GLY A 475 0.40 52.34 -47.36
CA GLY A 475 1.69 51.94 -46.79
C GLY A 475 1.67 50.51 -46.24
N THR A 476 2.69 50.15 -45.47
CA THR A 476 2.84 48.79 -44.90
C THR A 476 3.10 48.85 -43.40
N TYR A 477 2.62 47.82 -42.71
CA TYR A 477 2.78 47.60 -41.29
C TYR A 477 3.30 46.17 -41.07
N PHE A 478 4.46 46.06 -40.43
CA PHE A 478 5.03 44.79 -39.99
C PHE A 478 4.97 44.71 -38.46
N LYS A 479 4.49 43.58 -37.93
CA LYS A 479 4.58 43.23 -36.50
C LYS A 479 5.49 42.01 -36.37
N VAL A 480 6.65 42.19 -35.75
CA VAL A 480 7.59 41.10 -35.45
C VAL A 480 7.48 40.76 -33.97
N SER A 481 7.06 39.54 -33.67
CA SER A 481 6.78 39.07 -32.32
C SER A 481 7.94 38.23 -31.81
N PHE A 482 8.68 38.74 -30.84
CA PHE A 482 9.76 38.03 -30.15
C PHE A 482 9.19 37.37 -28.90
N LYS A 483 9.19 36.03 -28.87
CA LYS A 483 8.80 35.28 -27.68
C LYS A 483 9.93 35.34 -26.65
N GLU A 484 9.58 35.61 -25.40
CA GLU A 484 10.51 35.57 -24.28
C GLU A 484 11.04 34.13 -24.12
N PRO A 485 12.37 33.92 -24.16
CA PRO A 485 12.94 32.59 -24.07
C PRO A 485 12.83 32.06 -22.63
N ASN A 486 12.49 30.77 -22.49
CA ASN A 486 12.37 30.09 -21.18
C ASN A 486 13.72 29.93 -20.46
N GLU A 487 14.83 29.88 -21.20
CA GLU A 487 16.17 29.62 -20.68
C GLU A 487 17.13 30.77 -21.04
N VAL A 488 17.06 31.87 -20.30
CA VAL A 488 18.02 32.99 -20.41
C VAL A 488 19.19 32.87 -19.43
N GLU A 489 18.99 32.09 -18.37
CA GLU A 489 19.94 31.78 -17.32
C GLU A 489 20.61 30.43 -17.62
N GLY A 490 21.93 30.34 -17.46
CA GLY A 490 22.64 29.07 -17.61
C GLY A 490 22.74 28.52 -19.04
N GLN A 491 22.66 29.37 -20.07
CA GLN A 491 22.75 28.95 -21.46
C GLN A 491 24.12 28.32 -21.74
N ILE A 492 24.16 27.03 -22.07
CA ILE A 492 25.42 26.33 -22.32
C ILE A 492 25.97 26.72 -23.70
N VAL A 493 27.05 27.49 -23.69
CA VAL A 493 27.77 27.94 -24.89
C VAL A 493 28.71 26.86 -25.42
N PHE A 494 29.24 26.02 -24.52
CA PHE A 494 30.11 24.92 -24.87
C PHE A 494 29.97 23.79 -23.85
N LYS A 495 29.94 22.54 -24.33
CA LYS A 495 29.82 21.34 -23.48
C LYS A 495 30.87 20.30 -23.86
N SER A 496 31.54 19.76 -22.86
CA SER A 496 32.40 18.57 -22.96
C SER A 496 32.20 17.66 -21.75
N ASP A 497 32.79 16.47 -21.79
CA ASP A 497 32.74 15.49 -20.69
C ASP A 497 33.48 15.95 -19.43
N PHE A 498 34.29 17.01 -19.52
CA PHE A 498 35.12 17.51 -18.42
C PHE A 498 34.70 18.89 -17.92
N GLY A 499 33.98 19.67 -18.71
CA GLY A 499 33.43 20.94 -18.26
C GLY A 499 32.46 21.56 -19.24
N SER A 500 31.81 22.62 -18.82
CA SER A 500 30.88 23.39 -19.66
C SER A 500 31.08 24.88 -19.44
N LEU A 501 30.95 25.64 -20.53
CA LEU A 501 30.93 27.09 -20.49
C LEU A 501 29.49 27.54 -20.63
N PHE A 502 29.06 28.43 -19.75
CA PHE A 502 27.70 28.96 -19.74
C PHE A 502 27.71 30.48 -19.88
N TYR A 503 26.58 31.01 -20.33
CA TYR A 503 26.29 32.43 -20.38
C TYR A 503 24.90 32.69 -19.76
N ASN A 504 24.85 33.63 -18.84
CA ASN A 504 23.64 34.13 -18.22
C ASN A 504 23.35 35.52 -18.79
N ALA A 505 22.28 35.60 -19.59
CA ALA A 505 21.90 36.84 -20.25
C ALA A 505 21.30 37.85 -19.29
N ARG A 506 20.71 37.41 -18.17
CA ARG A 506 20.11 38.31 -17.17
C ARG A 506 21.17 39.15 -16.50
N THR A 507 22.24 38.49 -16.07
CA THR A 507 23.34 39.13 -15.35
C THR A 507 24.46 39.60 -16.27
N ASN A 508 24.42 39.27 -17.57
CA ASN A 508 25.55 39.41 -18.49
C ASN A 508 26.83 38.81 -17.89
N CYS A 509 26.72 37.56 -17.45
CA CYS A 509 27.79 36.81 -16.81
C CYS A 509 28.06 35.53 -17.59
N ALA A 510 29.32 35.27 -17.91
CA ALA A 510 29.73 33.96 -18.38
C ALA A 510 30.34 33.13 -17.25
N GLY A 511 30.54 31.85 -17.50
CA GLY A 511 31.22 31.05 -16.52
C GLY A 511 31.61 29.67 -17.01
N ILE A 512 32.27 28.95 -16.11
CA ILE A 512 32.76 27.60 -16.32
C ILE A 512 32.33 26.71 -15.17
N ILE A 513 31.83 25.52 -15.52
CA ILE A 513 31.47 24.47 -14.58
C ILE A 513 32.32 23.25 -14.93
N TRP A 514 33.13 22.78 -13.98
CA TRP A 514 33.90 21.55 -14.16
C TRP A 514 33.04 20.35 -13.73
N HIS A 515 33.13 19.24 -14.47
CA HIS A 515 32.31 18.04 -14.22
C HIS A 515 33.11 16.89 -13.59
N LYS A 516 34.44 16.95 -13.67
CA LYS A 516 35.37 15.96 -13.13
C LYS A 516 36.76 16.53 -13.04
N GLN A 517 37.65 15.79 -12.38
CA GLN A 517 39.06 16.12 -12.31
C GLN A 517 39.67 16.15 -13.71
N VAL A 518 40.39 17.24 -14.02
CA VAL A 518 40.94 17.50 -15.35
C VAL A 518 42.46 17.45 -15.39
N ASN A 519 42.99 17.07 -16.55
CA ASN A 519 44.43 17.15 -16.82
C ASN A 519 44.83 18.51 -17.43
N THR A 520 46.13 18.75 -17.58
CA THR A 520 46.69 19.99 -18.15
C THR A 520 46.11 20.37 -19.51
N GLU A 521 45.95 19.40 -20.42
CA GLU A 521 45.43 19.66 -21.77
C GLU A 521 43.96 20.11 -21.73
N GLN A 522 43.13 19.39 -20.97
CA GLN A 522 41.71 19.72 -20.77
C GLN A 522 41.53 21.08 -20.10
N TYR A 523 42.35 21.36 -19.08
CA TYR A 523 42.38 22.64 -18.38
C TYR A 523 42.69 23.80 -19.35
N LYS A 524 43.81 23.69 -20.08
CA LYS A 524 44.24 24.74 -21.03
C LYS A 524 43.26 24.91 -22.17
N PHE A 525 42.72 23.82 -22.69
CA PHE A 525 41.74 23.86 -23.76
C PHE A 525 40.50 24.66 -23.36
N LEU A 526 39.88 24.35 -22.22
CA LEU A 526 38.62 25.01 -21.84
C LEU A 526 38.84 26.49 -21.52
N PHE A 527 39.94 26.81 -20.82
CA PHE A 527 40.26 28.20 -20.52
C PHE A 527 40.68 29.03 -21.73
N SER A 528 41.28 28.43 -22.76
CA SER A 528 41.55 29.13 -24.01
C SER A 528 40.26 29.61 -24.69
N LYS A 529 39.15 28.87 -24.51
CA LYS A 529 37.82 29.23 -25.03
C LYS A 529 37.13 30.34 -24.22
N CYS A 530 37.47 30.52 -22.94
CA CYS A 530 36.87 31.56 -22.11
C CYS A 530 37.11 32.97 -22.66
N GLY A 531 38.32 33.25 -23.18
CA GLY A 531 38.64 34.55 -23.77
C GLY A 531 37.77 34.89 -24.98
N ASP A 532 37.43 33.89 -25.79
CA ASP A 532 36.53 34.06 -26.94
C ASP A 532 35.11 34.43 -26.48
N ILE A 533 34.63 33.85 -25.38
CA ILE A 533 33.31 34.14 -24.80
C ILE A 533 33.27 35.56 -24.23
N VAL A 534 34.30 35.96 -23.47
CA VAL A 534 34.38 37.32 -22.92
C VAL A 534 34.32 38.36 -24.03
N ARG A 535 35.07 38.13 -25.11
CA ARG A 535 35.08 39.00 -26.29
C ARG A 535 33.76 38.98 -27.06
N MET A 536 33.19 37.80 -27.29
CA MET A 536 31.98 37.63 -28.10
C MET A 536 30.76 38.28 -27.46
N TYR A 537 30.55 38.06 -26.16
CA TYR A 537 29.37 38.54 -25.43
C TYR A 537 29.63 39.83 -24.63
N HIS A 538 30.85 40.36 -24.66
CA HIS A 538 31.26 41.57 -23.92
C HIS A 538 30.87 41.48 -22.43
N THR A 539 31.09 40.31 -21.82
CA THR A 539 30.64 40.00 -20.46
C THR A 539 31.63 40.51 -19.42
N PRO A 540 31.24 41.46 -18.54
CA PRO A 540 32.13 41.98 -17.50
C PRO A 540 32.24 41.04 -16.28
N PHE A 541 31.33 40.08 -16.16
CA PHE A 541 31.25 39.18 -15.00
C PHE A 541 31.58 37.74 -15.39
N TRP A 542 32.24 37.04 -14.47
CA TRP A 542 32.61 35.64 -14.65
C TRP A 542 32.38 34.82 -13.38
N ILE A 543 31.76 33.64 -13.49
CA ILE A 543 31.67 32.65 -12.41
C ILE A 543 32.47 31.40 -12.81
N SER A 544 33.33 30.92 -11.92
CA SER A 544 33.99 29.64 -12.09
C SER A 544 33.68 28.68 -10.95
N ASP A 545 33.09 27.52 -11.24
CA ASP A 545 32.83 26.45 -10.28
C ASP A 545 33.91 25.38 -10.34
N TYR A 546 34.86 25.43 -9.41
CA TYR A 546 36.03 24.55 -9.36
C TYR A 546 35.85 23.29 -8.50
N ARG A 547 34.67 23.04 -7.92
CA ARG A 547 34.48 21.96 -6.93
C ARG A 547 34.92 20.59 -7.44
N GLU A 548 34.63 20.28 -8.71
CA GLU A 548 34.99 19.02 -9.37
C GLU A 548 36.31 19.08 -10.16
N GLN A 549 36.96 20.25 -10.29
CA GLN A 549 38.15 20.45 -11.12
C GLN A 549 39.35 19.58 -10.70
N GLY A 550 39.43 19.23 -9.41
CA GLY A 550 40.58 18.55 -8.80
C GLY A 550 41.81 19.46 -8.65
N THR A 551 42.98 18.87 -8.46
CA THR A 551 44.24 19.60 -8.26
C THR A 551 44.93 19.95 -9.57
N ILE A 552 45.22 21.25 -9.75
CA ILE A 552 45.90 21.78 -10.93
C ILE A 552 47.40 21.98 -10.66
N PRO A 553 48.31 21.50 -11.53
CA PRO A 553 49.74 21.69 -11.38
C PRO A 553 50.16 23.17 -11.27
N PRO A 554 51.21 23.50 -10.49
CA PRO A 554 51.68 24.90 -10.33
C PRO A 554 52.01 25.61 -11.65
N ALA A 555 52.50 24.89 -12.67
CA ALA A 555 52.79 25.45 -13.98
C ALA A 555 51.53 25.96 -14.71
N ASP A 556 50.41 25.25 -14.58
CA ASP A 556 49.14 25.63 -15.21
C ASP A 556 48.43 26.75 -14.45
N GLN A 557 48.57 26.76 -13.12
CA GLN A 557 48.20 27.89 -12.28
C GLN A 557 48.96 29.17 -12.70
N GLN A 558 50.27 29.07 -12.95
CA GLN A 558 51.06 30.20 -13.40
C GLN A 558 50.63 30.68 -14.78
N TRP A 559 50.39 29.76 -15.72
CA TRP A 559 49.88 30.08 -17.06
C TRP A 559 48.53 30.81 -17.02
N MET A 560 47.62 30.42 -16.12
CA MET A 560 46.33 31.09 -15.92
C MET A 560 46.52 32.57 -15.56
N VAL A 561 47.38 32.82 -14.58
CA VAL A 561 47.62 34.15 -14.01
C VAL A 561 48.44 35.03 -14.95
N SER A 562 49.39 34.47 -15.71
CA SER A 562 50.27 35.24 -16.59
C SER A 562 49.68 35.52 -17.97
N THR A 563 48.75 34.69 -18.44
CA THR A 563 48.33 34.68 -19.85
C THR A 563 46.84 34.85 -20.01
N ILE A 564 46.03 33.91 -19.51
CA ILE A 564 44.59 33.88 -19.77
C ILE A 564 43.87 35.00 -19.03
N PHE A 565 44.13 35.15 -17.74
CA PHE A 565 43.44 36.13 -16.92
C PHE A 565 43.70 37.58 -17.41
N PRO A 566 44.95 38.03 -17.65
CA PRO A 566 45.20 39.36 -18.21
C PRO A 566 44.53 39.58 -19.57
N GLU A 567 44.50 38.57 -20.44
CA GLU A 567 43.82 38.68 -21.73
C GLU A 567 42.31 38.87 -21.55
N ALA A 568 41.68 38.11 -20.67
CA ALA A 568 40.26 38.28 -20.38
C ALA A 568 39.94 39.70 -19.85
N VAL A 569 40.80 40.28 -19.01
CA VAL A 569 40.64 41.67 -18.53
C VAL A 569 40.72 42.68 -19.68
N ARG A 570 41.65 42.49 -20.63
CA ARG A 570 41.75 43.33 -21.83
C ARG A 570 40.49 43.25 -22.69
N GLN A 571 39.86 42.08 -22.75
CA GLN A 571 38.61 41.86 -23.48
C GLN A 571 37.35 42.36 -22.74
N GLY A 572 37.50 42.94 -21.53
CA GLY A 572 36.40 43.59 -20.81
C GLY A 572 35.98 42.92 -19.51
N LEU A 573 36.65 41.85 -19.07
CA LEU A 573 36.38 41.24 -17.78
C LEU A 573 36.67 42.24 -16.64
N ARG A 574 35.76 42.32 -15.66
CA ARG A 574 35.85 43.27 -14.54
C ARG A 574 35.67 42.61 -13.18
N ARG A 575 34.85 41.55 -13.07
CA ARG A 575 34.66 40.83 -11.81
C ARG A 575 34.61 39.32 -12.00
N VAL A 576 35.19 38.59 -11.05
CA VAL A 576 35.29 37.14 -11.09
C VAL A 576 34.88 36.54 -9.75
N ALA A 577 33.84 35.72 -9.75
CA ALA A 577 33.44 34.90 -8.62
C ALA A 577 33.94 33.47 -8.81
N ASN A 578 34.58 32.90 -7.78
CA ASN A 578 35.08 31.53 -7.83
C ASN A 578 34.39 30.70 -6.75
N VAL A 579 33.77 29.60 -7.14
CA VAL A 579 33.12 28.67 -6.23
C VAL A 579 34.05 27.47 -6.01
N TYR A 580 34.28 27.14 -4.75
CA TYR A 580 35.25 26.11 -4.36
C TYR A 580 34.70 25.22 -3.23
N SER A 581 35.35 24.07 -3.02
CA SER A 581 35.10 23.20 -1.86
C SER A 581 36.14 23.46 -0.77
N GLU A 582 35.73 23.55 0.49
CA GLU A 582 36.65 23.75 1.64
C GLU A 582 37.72 22.65 1.74
N THR A 583 37.47 21.49 1.16
CA THR A 583 38.45 20.40 1.07
C THR A 583 39.63 20.69 0.13
N GLN A 584 39.50 21.65 -0.79
CA GLN A 584 40.57 22.05 -1.72
C GLN A 584 41.55 23.04 -1.06
N HIS A 585 42.74 22.54 -0.71
CA HIS A 585 43.81 23.34 -0.10
C HIS A 585 44.64 24.06 -1.18
N ASN A 586 44.31 25.33 -1.49
CA ASN A 586 44.98 26.12 -2.53
C ASN A 586 45.16 27.62 -2.15
N GLU A 587 45.37 27.93 -0.86
CA GLU A 587 45.47 29.31 -0.36
C GLU A 587 46.56 30.15 -1.06
N ASP A 588 47.73 29.56 -1.32
CA ASP A 588 48.81 30.27 -2.03
C ASP A 588 48.42 30.67 -3.46
N TYR A 589 47.65 29.83 -4.15
CA TYR A 589 47.14 30.15 -5.49
C TYR A 589 46.08 31.25 -5.44
N ARG A 590 45.15 31.18 -4.47
CA ARG A 590 44.13 32.22 -4.26
C ARG A 590 44.75 33.58 -3.98
N LYS A 591 45.81 33.61 -3.17
CA LYS A 591 46.57 34.83 -2.91
C LYS A 591 47.20 35.39 -4.19
N ARG A 592 47.89 34.56 -4.97
CA ARG A 592 48.52 34.99 -6.24
C ARG A 592 47.51 35.54 -7.25
N ILE A 593 46.37 34.88 -7.45
CA ILE A 593 45.36 35.35 -8.41
C ILE A 593 44.68 36.63 -7.92
N ARG A 594 44.46 36.78 -6.60
CA ARG A 594 43.95 38.02 -6.00
C ARG A 594 44.91 39.19 -6.18
N ASP A 595 46.20 38.99 -5.94
CA ASP A 595 47.22 40.01 -6.14
C ASP A 595 47.31 40.45 -7.62
N THR A 596 47.18 39.50 -8.56
CA THR A 596 47.16 39.81 -9.99
C THR A 596 45.87 40.52 -10.40
N ALA A 597 44.71 40.11 -9.89
CA ALA A 597 43.43 40.77 -10.14
C ALA A 597 43.44 42.23 -9.67
N LEU A 598 43.97 42.48 -8.46
CA LEU A 598 44.11 43.83 -7.93
C LEU A 598 44.99 44.72 -8.83
N LYS A 599 46.11 44.18 -9.34
CA LYS A 599 47.00 44.90 -10.28
C LYS A 599 46.33 45.23 -11.61
N LEU A 600 45.38 44.41 -12.05
CA LEU A 600 44.66 44.57 -13.31
C LEU A 600 43.33 45.35 -13.16
N GLY A 601 42.98 45.78 -11.94
CA GLY A 601 41.73 46.50 -11.68
C GLY A 601 40.48 45.62 -11.75
N VAL A 602 40.60 44.34 -11.41
CA VAL A 602 39.50 43.36 -11.40
C VAL A 602 39.20 42.92 -9.97
N GLU A 603 37.92 42.89 -9.62
CA GLU A 603 37.46 42.38 -8.33
C GLU A 603 37.33 40.85 -8.40
N ILE A 604 37.93 40.13 -7.46
CA ILE A 604 37.86 38.66 -7.39
C ILE A 604 37.48 38.19 -5.99
N GLU A 605 36.41 37.40 -5.92
CA GLU A 605 35.92 36.84 -4.67
C GLU A 605 35.74 35.32 -4.75
N PHE A 606 35.76 34.68 -3.58
CA PHE A 606 35.69 33.23 -3.43
C PHE A 606 34.52 32.84 -2.54
N PHE A 607 33.69 31.91 -3.01
CA PHE A 607 32.45 31.49 -2.37
C PHE A 607 32.41 29.97 -2.22
N THR A 608 31.62 29.47 -1.27
CA THR A 608 31.42 28.02 -1.08
C THR A 608 30.20 27.50 -1.83
N THR A 609 29.32 28.40 -2.29
CA THR A 609 28.09 28.05 -3.02
C THR A 609 27.91 28.91 -4.27
N ASN A 610 27.29 28.34 -5.32
CA ASN A 610 26.95 29.08 -6.55
C ASN A 610 26.00 30.24 -6.25
N LYS A 611 25.06 30.05 -5.32
CA LYS A 611 24.09 31.08 -4.93
C LYS A 611 24.75 32.36 -4.41
N GLN A 612 25.76 32.23 -3.54
CA GLN A 612 26.49 33.42 -3.03
C GLN A 612 27.28 34.13 -4.13
N ALA A 613 27.86 33.38 -5.07
CA ALA A 613 28.56 33.95 -6.21
C ALA A 613 27.61 34.72 -7.15
N GLU A 614 26.41 34.18 -7.37
CA GLU A 614 25.35 34.83 -8.14
C GLU A 614 24.83 36.09 -7.45
N GLU A 615 24.50 36.03 -6.15
CA GLU A 615 24.06 37.17 -5.34
C GLU A 615 25.10 38.31 -5.35
N TRP A 616 26.40 37.97 -5.29
CA TRP A 616 27.48 38.95 -5.38
C TRP A 616 27.50 39.65 -6.75
N ILE A 617 27.35 38.91 -7.85
CA ILE A 617 27.29 39.49 -9.19
C ILE A 617 26.05 40.36 -9.36
N GLU A 618 24.90 39.90 -8.87
CA GLU A 618 23.63 40.63 -8.94
C GLU A 618 23.69 41.97 -8.19
N SER A 619 24.42 42.04 -7.07
CA SER A 619 24.60 43.28 -6.30
C SER A 619 25.19 44.43 -7.11
N PHE A 620 25.87 44.13 -8.22
CA PHE A 620 26.45 45.14 -9.10
C PHE A 620 25.55 45.55 -10.27
N LEU A 621 24.47 44.81 -10.53
CA LEU A 621 23.50 45.14 -11.56
C LEU A 621 22.57 46.27 -11.09
N GLU A 622 22.27 46.32 -9.79
CA GLU A 622 21.42 47.34 -9.16
C GLU A 622 22.10 48.73 -9.10
N VAL A 623 23.42 48.79 -9.28
CA VAL A 623 24.24 50.00 -9.13
C VAL A 623 24.54 50.68 -10.49
N GLN A 624 23.91 50.26 -11.60
CA GLN A 624 23.97 51.04 -12.85
C GLN A 624 22.76 51.99 -12.93
N PRO A 625 22.92 53.30 -12.66
CA PRO A 625 21.87 54.27 -12.96
C PRO A 625 21.84 54.51 -14.48
N ASN A 626 20.61 54.65 -14.98
CA ASN A 626 20.17 55.19 -16.28
C ASN A 626 21.20 55.93 -17.14
#